data_AF-A0A9E3X602-F1
#
_entry.id   AF-A0A9E3X602-F1
#
_cell.length_a   1.000
_cell.length_b   1.000
_cell.length_c   1.000
_cell.angle_alpha   90.00
_cell.angle_beta   90.00
_cell.angle_gamma   90.00
#
_symmetry.space_group_name_H-M   'P 1'
#
loop_
_entity.id
_entity.type
_entity.pdbx_description
1 polymer ?
#
loop_
_entity_poly.entity_id
_entity_poly.type
_entity_poly.pdbx_seq_one_letter_code
_entity_poly.pdbx_strand_id
1 'polypeptide(L)'
;MTLNRTLYWPACYNTRDLGGLPTNSGQVTRPGVIVRSDLPARLTAAGQQCLLDYGIRTILDLRRPHQVAQEPSIFMQPSTDPATPRYINISLENHTAAVDEQIAQAGRDRAQVYALIL
;
A
#
# COMPACT_ATOMS: atom_id res chain seq x y z
N MET A 1 -21.06 12.28 13.24
CA MET A 1 -19.69 12.84 13.15
C MET A 1 -18.94 12.06 12.08
N THR A 2 -18.46 12.71 11.04
CA THR A 2 -17.69 12.05 9.97
C THR A 2 -16.26 11.86 10.46
N LEU A 3 -15.78 10.61 10.55
CA LEU A 3 -14.41 10.33 10.95
C LEU A 3 -13.45 10.90 9.89
N ASN A 4 -12.43 11.67 10.29
CA ASN A 4 -11.37 12.05 9.37
C ASN A 4 -10.46 10.83 9.12
N ARG A 5 -10.55 10.29 7.91
CA ARG A 5 -9.82 9.09 7.49
C ARG A 5 -8.47 9.40 6.83
N THR A 6 -8.16 10.67 6.61
CA THR A 6 -6.91 11.08 5.94
C THR A 6 -5.76 11.07 6.92
N LEU A 7 -4.75 10.23 6.65
CA LEU A 7 -3.52 10.16 7.42
C LEU A 7 -2.43 10.90 6.66
N TYR A 8 -1.75 11.82 7.33
CA TYR A 8 -0.61 12.53 6.75
C TYR A 8 0.69 11.85 7.16
N TRP A 9 1.26 11.04 6.26
CA TRP A 9 2.56 10.43 6.44
C TRP A 9 3.51 11.01 5.39
N PRO A 10 4.49 11.84 5.79
CA PRO A 10 5.39 12.52 4.86
C PRO A 10 5.98 11.60 3.79
N ALA A 11 5.85 12.02 2.52
CA ALA A 11 6.24 11.30 1.30
C ALA A 11 5.48 9.99 1.00
N CYS A 12 4.36 9.73 1.66
CA CYS A 12 3.44 8.65 1.29
C CYS A 12 2.06 9.21 0.93
N TYR A 13 1.67 9.01 -0.32
CA TYR A 13 0.42 9.52 -0.85
C TYR A 13 -0.73 8.54 -0.65
N ASN A 14 -1.94 9.09 -0.77
CA ASN A 14 -3.18 8.31 -0.77
C ASN A 14 -3.40 7.45 0.50
N THR A 15 -2.75 7.82 1.61
CA THR A 15 -2.85 7.12 2.89
C THR A 15 -4.16 7.41 3.58
N ARG A 16 -4.96 6.38 3.84
CA ARG A 16 -6.30 6.50 4.44
C ARG A 16 -6.59 5.34 5.40
N ASP A 17 -7.14 5.66 6.56
CA ASP A 17 -7.86 4.67 7.39
C ASP A 17 -9.16 4.28 6.68
N LEU A 18 -9.43 2.98 6.59
CA LEU A 18 -10.63 2.44 5.98
C LEU A 18 -11.77 2.24 6.98
N GLY A 19 -11.62 2.63 8.25
CA GLY A 19 -12.69 2.65 9.24
C GLY A 19 -13.83 3.62 8.89
N GLY A 20 -15.05 3.31 9.30
CA GLY A 20 -16.22 4.16 9.02
C GLY A 20 -16.84 3.95 7.63
N LEU A 21 -16.38 2.97 6.85
CA LEU A 21 -16.96 2.62 5.56
C LEU A 21 -18.10 1.61 5.72
N PRO A 22 -19.23 1.79 5.00
CA PRO A 22 -20.31 0.81 5.00
C PRO A 22 -19.86 -0.48 4.31
N THR A 23 -20.39 -1.59 4.77
CA THR A 23 -20.19 -2.93 4.17
C THR A 23 -21.50 -3.44 3.60
N ASN A 24 -21.43 -4.40 2.67
CA ASN A 24 -22.63 -4.99 2.05
C ASN A 24 -23.53 -5.75 3.04
N SER A 25 -23.03 -6.07 4.24
CA SER A 25 -23.80 -6.69 5.32
C SER A 25 -24.49 -5.66 6.24
N GLY A 26 -24.43 -4.37 5.91
CA GLY A 26 -25.01 -3.29 6.70
C GLY A 26 -24.17 -2.87 7.92
N GLN A 27 -22.99 -3.46 8.10
CA GLN A 27 -22.04 -3.09 9.15
C GLN A 27 -21.10 -1.96 8.71
N VAL A 28 -20.31 -1.44 9.65
CA VAL A 28 -19.31 -0.40 9.41
C VAL A 28 -17.91 -0.93 9.77
N THR A 29 -16.93 -0.67 8.91
CA THR A 29 -15.53 -1.04 9.18
C THR A 29 -15.01 -0.34 10.44
N ARG A 30 -14.26 -1.06 11.26
CA ARG A 30 -13.69 -0.52 12.50
C ARG A 30 -12.48 0.40 12.18
N PRO A 31 -12.39 1.60 12.79
CA PRO A 31 -11.20 2.47 12.68
C PRO A 31 -9.94 1.81 13.23
N GLY A 32 -8.78 2.16 12.66
CA GLY A 32 -7.48 1.66 13.09
C GLY A 32 -7.18 0.20 12.71
N VAL A 33 -8.03 -0.44 11.89
CA VAL A 33 -7.84 -1.86 11.52
C VAL A 33 -7.17 -2.03 10.17
N ILE A 34 -7.58 -1.26 9.15
CA ILE A 34 -7.01 -1.35 7.80
C ILE A 34 -6.68 0.05 7.31
N VAL A 35 -5.42 0.26 6.96
CA VAL A 35 -4.96 1.44 6.24
C VAL A 35 -4.59 1.02 4.83
N ARG A 36 -4.97 1.83 3.84
CA ARG A 36 -4.43 1.75 2.49
C ARG A 36 -3.52 2.94 2.22
N SER A 37 -2.51 2.76 1.38
CA SER A 37 -1.59 3.79 0.93
C SER A 37 -1.15 3.50 -0.50
N ASP A 38 -0.42 4.43 -1.10
CA ASP A 38 0.32 4.20 -2.35
C ASP A 38 1.59 3.37 -2.07
N LEU A 39 2.76 4.00 -1.95
CA LEU A 39 4.03 3.30 -1.77
C LEU A 39 4.73 3.68 -0.45
N PRO A 40 4.74 2.80 0.57
CA PRO A 40 5.45 3.04 1.83
C PRO A 40 6.98 3.14 1.68
N ALA A 41 7.57 2.62 0.60
CA ALA A 41 9.02 2.62 0.39
C ALA A 41 9.63 4.04 0.33
N ARG A 42 8.83 5.07 0.02
CA ARG A 42 9.26 6.48 -0.06
C ARG A 42 9.10 7.25 1.25
N LEU A 43 8.59 6.64 2.32
CA LEU A 43 8.42 7.31 3.60
C LEU A 43 9.74 7.90 4.09
N THR A 44 9.75 9.20 4.36
CA THR A 44 10.84 9.84 5.11
C THR A 44 10.90 9.26 6.53
N ALA A 45 11.99 9.49 7.28
CA ALA A 45 12.08 9.07 8.68
C ALA A 45 10.89 9.57 9.54
N ALA A 46 10.41 10.79 9.31
CA ALA A 46 9.22 11.31 9.97
C ALA A 46 7.94 10.55 9.58
N GLY A 47 7.80 10.20 8.29
CA GLY A 47 6.69 9.38 7.81
C GLY A 47 6.69 7.96 8.37
N GLN A 48 7.88 7.37 8.51
CA GLN A 48 8.04 6.07 9.17
C GLN A 48 7.59 6.15 10.62
N GLN A 49 7.98 7.19 11.36
CA GLN A 49 7.52 7.38 12.74
C GLN A 49 6.00 7.56 12.82
N CYS A 50 5.37 8.33 11.91
CA CYS A 50 3.91 8.46 11.88
C CYS A 50 3.20 7.11 11.65
N LEU A 51 3.78 6.23 10.82
CA LEU A 51 3.27 4.88 10.57
C LEU A 51 3.38 4.01 11.84
N LEU A 52 4.50 4.10 12.55
CA LEU A 52 4.76 3.38 13.80
C LEU A 52 3.84 3.87 14.94
N ASP A 53 3.72 5.19 15.10
CA ASP A 53 2.87 5.84 16.12
C ASP A 53 1.39 5.53 15.91
N TYR A 54 0.96 5.40 14.65
CA TYR A 54 -0.39 4.97 14.31
C TYR A 54 -0.64 3.48 14.69
N GLY A 55 0.41 2.69 14.91
CA GLY A 55 0.33 1.32 15.38
C GLY A 55 0.27 0.26 14.28
N ILE A 56 0.75 0.56 13.07
CA ILE A 56 0.83 -0.44 11.99
C ILE A 56 1.74 -1.59 12.42
N ARG A 57 1.23 -2.83 12.34
CA ARG A 57 1.97 -4.06 12.70
C ARG A 57 2.32 -4.94 11.52
N THR A 58 1.62 -4.80 10.40
CA THR A 58 1.84 -5.60 9.20
C THR A 58 1.71 -4.70 7.98
N ILE A 59 2.67 -4.82 7.06
CA ILE A 59 2.65 -4.17 5.75
C ILE A 59 2.50 -5.26 4.70
N LEU A 60 1.42 -5.19 3.92
CA LEU A 60 1.19 -6.03 2.76
C LEU A 60 1.58 -5.21 1.52
N ASP A 61 2.69 -5.57 0.90
CA ASP A 61 3.11 -4.96 -0.37
C ASP A 61 2.55 -5.80 -1.53
N LEU A 62 1.65 -5.20 -2.29
CA LEU A 62 0.92 -5.87 -3.38
C LEU A 62 1.63 -5.78 -4.74
N ARG A 63 2.80 -5.12 -4.79
CA ARG A 63 3.60 -4.96 -6.01
C ARG A 63 4.20 -6.28 -6.47
N ARG A 64 4.54 -6.35 -7.76
CA ARG A 64 5.29 -7.48 -8.33
C ARG A 64 6.71 -7.52 -7.75
N PRO A 65 7.34 -8.71 -7.60
CA PRO A 65 8.68 -8.83 -7.03
C PRO A 65 9.75 -7.95 -7.71
N HIS A 66 9.65 -7.73 -9.03
CA HIS A 66 10.59 -6.87 -9.74
C HIS A 66 10.45 -5.38 -9.36
N GLN A 67 9.23 -4.90 -9.11
CA GLN A 67 8.96 -3.54 -8.65
C GLN A 67 9.47 -3.37 -7.21
N VAL A 68 9.31 -4.39 -6.37
CA VAL A 68 9.88 -4.43 -5.02
C VAL A 68 11.41 -4.40 -5.06
N ALA A 69 12.04 -5.13 -5.98
CA ALA A 69 13.49 -5.12 -6.14
C ALA A 69 14.03 -3.77 -6.63
N GLN A 70 13.29 -3.06 -7.48
CA GLN A 70 13.65 -1.72 -7.97
C GLN A 70 13.49 -0.64 -6.91
N GLU A 71 12.47 -0.76 -6.05
CA GLU A 71 12.19 0.21 -4.99
C GLU A 71 11.85 -0.53 -3.68
N PRO A 72 12.86 -1.01 -2.95
CA PRO A 72 12.67 -1.83 -1.76
C PRO A 72 12.13 -1.01 -0.59
N SER A 73 11.26 -1.62 0.21
CA SER A 73 10.78 -1.02 1.46
C SER A 73 11.83 -1.20 2.56
N ILE A 74 12.01 -0.18 3.40
CA ILE A 74 12.89 -0.24 4.59
C ILE A 74 12.44 -1.33 5.59
N PHE A 75 11.16 -1.67 5.60
CA PHE A 75 10.59 -2.70 6.45
C PHE A 75 10.83 -4.13 5.93
N MET A 76 11.46 -4.30 4.76
CA MET A 76 11.86 -5.62 4.26
C MET A 76 12.99 -6.24 5.08
N GLN A 77 13.78 -5.41 5.76
CA GLN A 77 14.91 -5.90 6.54
C GLN A 77 14.43 -6.60 7.81
N PRO A 78 15.01 -7.75 8.18
CA PRO A 78 14.73 -8.37 9.47
C PRO A 78 15.04 -7.38 10.61
N SER A 79 14.11 -7.28 11.57
CA SER A 79 14.28 -6.48 12.78
C SER A 79 13.91 -7.33 13.99
N THR A 80 14.66 -7.18 15.07
CA THR A 80 14.32 -7.78 16.38
C THR A 80 13.43 -6.86 17.22
N ASP A 81 13.21 -5.62 16.77
CA ASP A 81 12.34 -4.69 17.47
C ASP A 81 10.86 -5.09 17.25
N PRO A 82 10.11 -5.44 18.31
CA PRO A 82 8.70 -5.82 18.20
C PRO A 82 7.81 -4.66 17.72
N ALA A 83 8.30 -3.42 17.75
CA ALA A 83 7.59 -2.28 17.17
C ALA A 83 7.71 -2.23 15.64
N THR A 84 8.71 -2.89 15.03
CA THR A 84 8.88 -2.91 13.58
C THR A 84 7.76 -3.73 12.92
N PRO A 85 7.04 -3.17 11.93
CA PRO A 85 6.00 -3.89 11.22
C PRO A 85 6.56 -5.12 10.49
N ARG A 86 5.81 -6.22 10.53
CA ARG A 86 6.08 -7.37 9.67
C ARG A 86 5.78 -7.00 8.22
N TYR A 87 6.78 -7.12 7.35
CA TYR A 87 6.61 -6.92 5.92
C TYR A 87 6.33 -8.24 5.19
N ILE A 88 5.34 -8.24 4.30
CA ILE A 88 5.02 -9.38 3.44
C ILE A 88 4.74 -8.85 2.03
N ASN A 89 5.48 -9.33 1.03
CA ASN A 89 5.12 -9.09 -0.36
C ASN A 89 4.20 -10.21 -0.86
N ILE A 90 2.97 -9.84 -1.23
CA ILE A 90 1.98 -10.73 -1.83
C ILE A 90 1.49 -10.04 -3.10
N SER A 91 2.18 -10.29 -4.22
CA SER A 91 1.83 -9.68 -5.50
C SER A 91 0.37 -9.93 -5.84
N LEU A 92 -0.39 -8.86 -6.12
CA LEU A 92 -1.78 -8.97 -6.58
C LEU A 92 -1.83 -9.30 -8.09
N GLU A 93 -0.83 -8.83 -8.84
CA GLU A 93 -0.77 -8.96 -10.28
C GLU A 93 -0.12 -10.29 -10.72
N ASN A 94 -0.84 -11.05 -11.54
CA ASN A 94 -0.38 -12.29 -12.19
C ASN A 94 -0.43 -12.16 -13.73
N HIS A 95 0.06 -11.04 -14.28
CA HIS A 95 0.06 -10.80 -15.72
C HIS A 95 0.95 -11.78 -16.48
N THR A 96 0.48 -12.19 -17.66
CA THR A 96 1.28 -12.92 -18.64
C THR A 96 2.26 -11.97 -19.33
N ALA A 97 3.32 -12.50 -19.93
CA ALA A 97 4.28 -11.71 -20.71
C ALA A 97 3.61 -10.87 -21.83
N ALA A 98 2.52 -11.38 -22.41
CA ALA A 98 1.76 -10.66 -23.43
C ALA A 98 1.06 -9.41 -22.88
N VAL A 99 0.51 -9.49 -21.65
CA VAL A 99 -0.08 -8.33 -20.98
C VAL A 99 1.02 -7.34 -20.57
N ASP A 100 2.17 -7.83 -20.11
CA ASP A 100 3.32 -6.98 -19.78
C ASP A 100 3.83 -6.18 -21.01
N GLU A 101 3.87 -6.81 -22.19
CA GLU A 101 4.24 -6.13 -23.44
C GLU A 101 3.19 -5.07 -23.85
N GLN A 102 1.90 -5.37 -23.70
CA GLN A 102 0.83 -4.40 -23.94
C GLN A 102 0.91 -3.20 -22.98
N ILE A 103 1.20 -3.44 -21.70
CA ILE A 103 1.41 -2.37 -20.72
C ILE A 103 2.61 -1.51 -21.11
N ALA A 104 3.73 -2.12 -21.52
CA ALA A 104 4.92 -1.39 -21.96
C ALA A 104 4.63 -0.50 -23.18
N GLN A 105 3.79 -0.96 -24.11
CA GLN A 105 3.35 -0.19 -25.28
C GLN A 105 2.32 0.91 -24.90
N ALA A 106 1.46 0.64 -23.92
CA ALA A 106 0.44 1.56 -23.41
C ALA A 106 1.01 2.68 -22.51
N GLY A 107 2.29 2.60 -22.11
CA GLY A 107 2.96 3.39 -21.07
C GLY A 107 2.91 4.93 -21.16
N ARG A 108 2.14 5.51 -22.10
CA ARG A 108 1.84 6.95 -22.16
C ARG A 108 0.42 7.31 -21.68
N ASP A 109 -0.48 6.35 -21.52
CA ASP A 109 -1.84 6.58 -20.99
C ASP A 109 -2.12 5.67 -19.77
N ARG A 110 -2.23 6.29 -18.60
CA ARG A 110 -2.50 5.58 -17.34
C ARG A 110 -3.86 4.90 -17.34
N ALA A 111 -4.86 5.46 -18.02
CA ALA A 111 -6.21 4.87 -18.06
C ALA A 111 -6.20 3.56 -18.85
N GLN A 112 -5.46 3.50 -19.96
CA GLN A 112 -5.28 2.27 -20.74
C GLN A 112 -4.52 1.21 -19.94
N VAL A 113 -3.46 1.60 -19.22
CA VAL A 113 -2.74 0.68 -18.33
C VAL A 113 -3.68 0.09 -17.27
N TYR A 114 -4.52 0.90 -16.62
CA TYR A 114 -5.46 0.40 -15.62
C TYR A 114 -6.50 -0.58 -16.19
N ALA A 115 -6.93 -0.41 -17.43
CA ALA A 115 -7.88 -1.33 -18.08
C ALA A 115 -7.26 -2.69 -18.47
N LEU A 116 -5.94 -2.79 -18.56
CA LEU A 116 -5.23 -4.05 -18.88
C LEU A 116 -4.94 -4.90 -17.63
N ILE A 117 -4.92 -4.28 -16.44
CA ILE A 117 -4.48 -4.92 -15.20
C ILE A 117 -5.61 -5.25 -14.20
N LEU A 118 -6.82 -4.74 -14.45
CA LEU A 118 -8.03 -4.94 -13.64
C LEU A 118 -9.08 -5.74 -14.41
#